data_AF-A0ABD5ZP25-F1
#
_entry.id   AF-A0ABD5ZP25-F1
#
_cell.length_a   1.000
_cell.length_b   1.000
_cell.length_c   1.000
_cell.angle_alpha   90.00
_cell.angle_beta   90.00
_cell.angle_gamma   90.00
#
_symmetry.space_group_name_H-M   'P 1'
#
loop_
_entity.id
_entity.type
_entity.pdbx_description
1 polymer ?
#
loop_
_entity_poly.entity_id
_entity_poly.type
_entity_poly.pdbx_seq_one_letter_code
_entity_poly.pdbx_strand_id
1 'polypeptide(L)'
;MDTAAVRDRLLGDRRAWTEAVLECAAAVAAGWDGDATTDRERVVPPYRAALDRAGVLDAAPAVLRECVAAAGGSLAADPVAAPPYVVVTGEGLLLRATLDTRLLVRVRAFRLVADGERRRYERAATTPEEAVVVETTD
;
A
#
# COMPACT_ATOMS: atom_id res chain seq x y z
N MET A 1 12.46 9.08 -13.91
CA MET A 1 11.12 8.49 -13.71
C MET A 1 10.28 9.51 -12.95
N ASP A 2 9.04 9.77 -13.35
CA ASP A 2 8.22 10.83 -12.77
C ASP A 2 7.37 10.34 -11.58
N THR A 3 7.89 10.44 -10.37
CA THR A 3 7.19 9.98 -9.15
C THR A 3 6.01 10.88 -8.77
N ALA A 4 6.02 12.15 -9.19
CA ALA A 4 4.93 13.08 -8.95
C ALA A 4 3.70 12.70 -9.80
N ALA A 5 3.89 12.40 -11.08
CA ALA A 5 2.82 11.92 -11.96
C ALA A 5 2.17 10.63 -11.45
N VAL A 6 2.96 9.71 -10.88
CA VAL A 6 2.44 8.50 -10.22
C VAL A 6 1.57 8.86 -9.02
N ARG A 7 2.04 9.78 -8.17
CA ARG A 7 1.29 10.22 -7.00
C ARG A 7 -0.01 10.89 -7.41
N ASP A 8 0.01 11.76 -8.40
CA ASP A 8 -1.18 12.44 -8.92
C ASP A 8 -2.19 11.46 -9.50
N ARG A 9 -1.74 10.42 -10.21
CA ARG A 9 -2.61 9.33 -10.70
C ARG A 9 -3.33 8.62 -9.55
N LEU A 10 -2.64 8.35 -8.45
CA LEU A 10 -3.21 7.68 -7.28
C LEU A 10 -4.19 8.55 -6.49
N LEU A 11 -3.95 9.87 -6.44
CA LEU A 11 -4.78 10.83 -5.71
C LEU A 11 -5.95 11.40 -6.54
N GLY A 12 -5.85 11.31 -7.87
CA GLY A 12 -6.91 11.63 -8.83
C GLY A 12 -7.69 10.39 -9.26
N ASP A 13 -7.38 9.85 -10.43
CA ASP A 13 -8.16 8.78 -11.09
C ASP A 13 -8.31 7.51 -10.24
N ARG A 14 -7.31 7.21 -9.38
CA ARG A 14 -7.31 6.04 -8.49
C ARG A 14 -7.56 6.38 -7.03
N ARG A 15 -8.15 7.54 -6.75
CA ARG A 15 -8.47 7.96 -5.38
C ARG A 15 -9.33 6.93 -4.64
N ALA A 16 -10.43 6.50 -5.26
CA ALA A 16 -11.35 5.54 -4.65
C ALA A 16 -10.68 4.20 -4.32
N TRP A 17 -9.72 3.75 -5.14
CA TRP A 17 -8.93 2.56 -4.84
C TRP A 17 -8.02 2.78 -3.62
N THR A 18 -7.37 3.95 -3.53
CA THR A 18 -6.57 4.32 -2.36
C THR A 18 -7.42 4.44 -1.09
N GLU A 19 -8.61 5.02 -1.18
CA GLU A 19 -9.57 5.12 -0.08
C GLU A 19 -9.99 3.72 0.41
N ALA A 20 -10.33 2.80 -0.50
CA ALA A 20 -10.66 1.42 -0.15
C ALA A 20 -9.51 0.70 0.58
N VAL A 21 -8.24 0.95 0.18
CA VAL A 21 -7.05 0.43 0.88
C VAL A 21 -7.00 0.93 2.34
N LEU A 22 -7.37 2.19 2.58
CA LEU A 22 -7.37 2.81 3.91
C LEU A 22 -8.58 2.40 4.76
N GLU A 23 -9.74 2.21 4.14
CA GLU A 23 -10.96 1.69 4.78
C GLU A 23 -10.74 0.25 5.29
N CYS A 24 -10.09 -0.59 4.49
CA CYS A 24 -9.70 -1.94 4.93
C CYS A 24 -8.83 -1.90 6.19
N ALA A 25 -7.90 -0.93 6.27
CA ALA A 25 -7.05 -0.76 7.44
C ALA A 25 -7.81 -0.21 8.65
N ALA A 26 -8.77 0.70 8.43
CA ALA A 26 -9.66 1.19 9.48
C ALA A 26 -10.50 0.06 10.07
N ALA A 27 -11.05 -0.82 9.22
CA ALA A 27 -11.81 -1.99 9.67
C ALA A 27 -10.97 -2.97 10.51
N VAL A 28 -9.69 -3.17 10.15
CA VAL A 28 -8.76 -3.98 10.96
C VAL A 28 -8.48 -3.33 12.31
N ALA A 29 -8.16 -2.03 12.33
CA ALA A 29 -7.86 -1.30 13.55
C ALA A 29 -9.05 -1.23 14.52
N ALA A 30 -10.28 -1.15 14.00
CA ALA A 30 -11.50 -1.19 14.81
C ALA A 30 -11.69 -2.51 15.58
N GLY A 31 -10.99 -3.59 15.18
CA GLY A 31 -10.99 -4.89 15.87
C GLY A 31 -9.87 -5.05 16.92
N TRP A 32 -9.12 -3.99 17.22
CA TRP A 32 -8.09 -4.02 18.26
C TRP A 32 -8.63 -3.58 19.61
N ASP A 33 -7.99 -4.06 20.67
CA ASP A 33 -8.28 -3.66 22.05
C ASP A 33 -7.53 -2.35 22.36
N GLY A 34 -8.00 -1.24 21.77
CA GLY A 34 -7.40 0.09 21.84
C GLY A 34 -6.79 0.57 20.51
N ASP A 35 -6.01 1.66 20.54
CA ASP A 35 -5.54 2.35 19.33
C ASP A 35 -4.32 1.68 18.63
N ALA A 36 -3.73 0.66 19.26
CA ALA A 36 -2.54 0.00 18.77
C ALA A 36 -2.48 -1.48 19.17
N THR A 37 -1.71 -2.27 18.42
CA THR A 37 -1.42 -3.67 18.75
C THR A 37 0.07 -3.99 18.64
N THR A 38 0.60 -4.82 19.53
CA THR A 38 1.98 -5.34 19.42
C THR A 38 2.07 -6.58 18.55
N ASP A 39 0.93 -7.16 18.16
CA ASP A 39 0.86 -8.42 17.43
C ASP A 39 0.69 -8.19 15.93
N ARG A 40 1.71 -8.58 15.15
CA ARG A 40 1.69 -8.50 13.69
C ARG A 40 0.63 -9.40 13.07
N GLU A 41 0.27 -10.51 13.71
CA GLU A 41 -0.77 -11.43 13.23
C GLU A 41 -2.18 -10.81 13.35
N ARG A 42 -2.34 -9.78 14.19
CA ARG A 42 -3.56 -8.95 14.24
C ARG A 42 -3.56 -7.82 13.20
N VAL A 43 -2.52 -7.70 12.39
CA VAL A 43 -2.39 -6.68 11.33
C VAL A 43 -2.38 -7.32 9.95
N VAL A 44 -1.35 -8.11 9.63
CA VAL A 44 -1.07 -8.50 8.23
C VAL A 44 -2.10 -9.48 7.66
N PRO A 45 -2.41 -10.63 8.29
CA PRO A 45 -3.42 -11.54 7.75
C PRO A 45 -4.83 -10.91 7.68
N PRO A 46 -5.35 -10.23 8.73
CA PRO A 46 -6.66 -9.57 8.65
C PRO A 46 -6.71 -8.48 7.58
N TYR A 47 -5.64 -7.69 7.44
CA TYR A 47 -5.58 -6.63 6.44
C TYR A 47 -5.53 -7.19 5.03
N ARG A 48 -4.72 -8.23 4.78
CA ARG A 48 -4.70 -8.93 3.50
C ARG A 48 -6.09 -9.46 3.14
N ALA A 49 -6.76 -10.11 4.09
CA ALA A 49 -8.10 -10.66 3.86
C ALA A 49 -9.15 -9.57 3.62
N ALA A 50 -9.03 -8.40 4.26
CA ALA A 50 -9.89 -7.26 4.01
C ALA A 50 -9.68 -6.68 2.59
N LEU A 51 -8.43 -6.49 2.17
CA LEU A 51 -8.08 -6.02 0.83
C LEU A 51 -8.57 -6.98 -0.26
N ASP A 52 -8.46 -8.29 -0.01
CA ASP A 52 -8.94 -9.33 -0.91
C ASP A 52 -10.46 -9.26 -1.09
N ARG A 53 -11.22 -9.24 0.01
CA ARG A 53 -12.69 -9.12 -0.02
C ARG A 53 -13.18 -7.83 -0.66
N ALA A 54 -12.42 -6.74 -0.56
CA ALA A 54 -12.74 -5.46 -1.18
C ALA A 54 -12.36 -5.39 -2.67
N GLY A 55 -11.77 -6.45 -3.25
CA GLY A 55 -11.29 -6.46 -4.64
C GLY A 55 -10.05 -5.58 -4.88
N VAL A 56 -9.43 -5.07 -3.82
CA VAL A 56 -8.25 -4.18 -3.90
C VAL A 56 -7.05 -4.93 -4.46
N LEU A 57 -6.83 -6.18 -4.01
CA LEU A 57 -5.73 -7.01 -4.49
C LEU A 57 -5.89 -7.40 -5.96
N ASP A 58 -7.12 -7.73 -6.38
CA ASP A 58 -7.43 -8.06 -7.78
C ASP A 58 -7.21 -6.87 -8.72
N ALA A 59 -7.50 -5.66 -8.26
CA ALA A 59 -7.26 -4.43 -9.02
C ALA A 59 -5.79 -3.99 -9.03
N ALA A 60 -4.99 -4.40 -8.04
CA ALA A 60 -3.62 -3.92 -7.83
C ALA A 60 -2.68 -4.07 -9.05
N PRO A 61 -2.71 -5.16 -9.84
CA PRO A 61 -1.89 -5.27 -11.04
C PRO A 61 -2.21 -4.21 -12.10
N ALA A 62 -3.49 -3.87 -12.29
CA ALA A 62 -3.91 -2.82 -13.22
C ALA A 62 -3.46 -1.43 -12.72
N VAL A 63 -3.63 -1.17 -11.42
CA VAL A 63 -3.12 0.06 -10.79
C VAL A 63 -1.60 0.17 -10.94
N LEU A 64 -0.85 -0.91 -10.75
CA LEU A 64 0.60 -0.90 -10.96
C LEU A 64 0.99 -0.57 -12.41
N ARG A 65 0.28 -1.11 -13.41
CA ARG A 65 0.51 -0.75 -14.82
C ARG A 65 0.29 0.74 -15.06
N GLU A 66 -0.76 1.31 -14.48
CA GLU A 66 -1.04 2.75 -14.58
C GLU A 66 0.01 3.61 -13.88
N CYS A 67 0.49 3.19 -12.70
CA CYS A 67 1.60 3.84 -12.04
C CYS A 67 2.86 3.80 -12.91
N VAL A 68 3.21 2.65 -13.48
CA VAL A 68 4.38 2.53 -14.37
C VAL A 68 4.24 3.42 -15.61
N ALA A 69 3.06 3.45 -16.24
CA ALA A 69 2.79 4.31 -17.39
C ALA A 69 2.88 5.79 -17.03
N ALA A 70 2.31 6.21 -15.90
CA ALA A 70 2.40 7.58 -15.40
C ALA A 70 3.85 7.99 -15.10
N ALA A 71 4.69 7.04 -14.66
CA ALA A 71 6.10 7.28 -14.41
C ALA A 71 6.96 7.36 -15.69
N GLY A 72 6.34 7.13 -16.87
CA GLY A 72 6.99 7.07 -18.19
C GLY A 72 7.65 5.73 -18.51
N GLY A 73 7.35 4.68 -17.75
CA GLY A 73 7.93 3.35 -17.91
C GLY A 73 7.02 2.36 -18.63
N SER A 74 7.54 1.15 -18.85
CA SER A 74 6.76 -0.01 -19.31
C SER A 74 7.23 -1.26 -18.60
N LEU A 75 6.30 -2.15 -18.25
CA LEU A 75 6.64 -3.43 -17.63
C LEU A 75 7.05 -4.44 -18.70
N ALA A 76 8.10 -5.22 -18.44
CA ALA A 76 8.53 -6.30 -19.31
C ALA A 76 7.56 -7.51 -19.31
N ALA A 77 6.72 -7.63 -18.27
CA ALA A 77 5.75 -8.70 -18.10
C ALA A 77 4.51 -8.18 -17.37
N ASP A 78 3.38 -8.86 -17.58
CA ASP A 78 2.15 -8.53 -16.88
C ASP A 78 2.27 -8.82 -15.37
N PRO A 79 1.99 -7.84 -14.50
CA PRO A 79 2.02 -8.05 -13.06
C PRO A 79 0.85 -8.94 -12.63
N VAL A 80 1.06 -9.66 -11.53
CA VAL A 80 0.03 -10.47 -10.85
C VAL A 80 -0.22 -9.94 -9.45
N ALA A 81 -1.36 -10.29 -8.84
CA ALA A 81 -1.76 -9.87 -7.48
C ALA A 81 -0.98 -10.60 -6.38
N ALA A 82 0.34 -10.70 -6.53
CA ALA A 82 1.23 -11.42 -5.65
C ALA A 82 2.66 -10.82 -5.69
N PRO A 83 3.54 -11.21 -4.73
CA PRO A 83 4.94 -10.87 -4.82
C PRO A 83 5.56 -11.36 -6.15
N PRO A 84 6.50 -10.59 -6.73
CA PRO A 84 7.11 -9.39 -6.17
C PRO A 84 6.32 -8.09 -6.41
N TYR A 85 5.23 -8.13 -7.20
CA TYR A 85 4.51 -6.94 -7.65
C TYR A 85 3.61 -6.33 -6.60
N VAL A 86 2.92 -7.16 -5.82
CA VAL A 86 1.96 -6.75 -4.80
C VAL A 86 2.31 -7.42 -3.49
N VAL A 87 2.59 -6.62 -2.46
CA VAL A 87 3.01 -7.11 -1.15
C VAL A 87 2.19 -6.41 -0.07
N VAL A 88 1.49 -7.19 0.76
CA VAL A 88 0.86 -6.69 1.98
C VAL A 88 1.87 -6.79 3.12
N THR A 89 2.11 -5.68 3.81
CA THR A 89 3.10 -5.56 4.89
C THR A 89 2.42 -5.12 6.19
N GLY A 90 3.16 -5.15 7.30
CA GLY A 90 2.67 -4.61 8.57
C GLY A 90 2.46 -3.09 8.56
N GLU A 91 2.93 -2.38 7.55
CA GLU A 91 2.77 -0.93 7.41
C GLU A 91 1.77 -0.53 6.31
N GLY A 92 1.26 -1.48 5.53
CA GLY A 92 0.34 -1.20 4.44
C GLY A 92 0.58 -2.01 3.17
N LEU A 93 0.03 -1.53 2.06
CA LEU A 93 0.15 -2.15 0.74
C LEU A 93 1.34 -1.55 -0.03
N LEU A 94 2.16 -2.42 -0.62
CA LEU A 94 3.28 -2.08 -1.48
C LEU A 94 3.04 -2.63 -2.89
N LEU A 95 3.08 -1.74 -3.89
CA LEU A 95 3.22 -2.11 -5.29
C LEU A 95 4.66 -1.86 -5.74
N ARG A 96 5.24 -2.80 -6.47
CA ARG A 96 6.64 -2.75 -6.90
C ARG A 96 6.78 -3.13 -8.37
N ALA A 97 7.52 -2.31 -9.11
CA ALA A 97 7.96 -2.60 -10.46
C ALA A 97 9.47 -2.46 -10.57
N THR A 98 10.12 -3.37 -11.31
CA THR A 98 11.54 -3.23 -11.67
C THR A 98 11.59 -2.77 -13.12
N LEU A 99 12.03 -1.54 -13.33
CA LEU A 99 12.31 -0.92 -14.63
C LEU A 99 13.83 -0.74 -14.74
N ASP A 100 14.30 0.33 -15.40
CA ASP A 100 15.71 0.75 -15.31
C ASP A 100 16.11 1.09 -13.86
N THR A 101 15.17 1.65 -13.10
CA THR A 101 15.22 1.76 -11.64
C THR A 101 13.97 1.12 -11.04
N ARG A 102 13.99 0.83 -9.74
CA ARG A 102 12.84 0.21 -9.08
C ARG A 102 11.84 1.26 -8.63
N LEU A 103 10.60 1.17 -9.12
CA LEU A 103 9.46 1.94 -8.62
C LEU A 103 8.85 1.24 -7.41
N LEU A 104 8.70 1.98 -6.31
CA LEU A 104 7.98 1.55 -5.11
C LEU A 104 6.81 2.51 -4.85
N VAL A 105 5.60 1.98 -4.85
CA VAL A 105 4.38 2.71 -4.49
C VAL A 105 3.83 2.12 -3.19
N ARG A 106 3.79 2.93 -2.13
CA ARG A 106 3.32 2.53 -0.81
C ARG A 106 2.03 3.26 -0.48
N VAL A 107 1.03 2.53 -0.01
CA VAL A 107 -0.11 3.09 0.71
C VAL A 107 0.09 2.76 2.18
N ARG A 108 0.62 3.72 2.94
CA ARG A 108 1.03 3.57 4.35
C ARG A 108 -0.17 3.65 5.28
N ALA A 109 -0.82 2.51 5.49
CA ALA A 109 -2.01 2.42 6.34
C ALA A 109 -1.68 2.13 7.83
N PHE A 110 -0.49 1.65 8.14
CA PHE A 110 -0.07 1.45 9.52
C PHE A 110 1.34 2.00 9.70
N ARG A 111 1.69 2.28 10.96
CA ARG A 111 3.05 2.65 11.35
C ARG A 111 3.50 1.73 12.46
N LEU A 112 4.73 1.23 12.36
CA LEU A 112 5.39 0.56 13.47
C LEU A 112 6.09 1.60 14.34
N VAL A 113 5.56 1.86 15.53
CA VAL A 113 6.15 2.78 16.50
C VAL A 113 7.03 2.04 17.49
N ALA A 114 8.21 2.60 17.72
CA ALA A 114 9.16 2.16 18.73
C ALA A 114 8.97 2.96 20.02
N ASP A 115 8.82 2.26 21.14
CA ASP A 115 8.85 2.82 22.50
C ASP A 115 9.83 1.99 23.35
N GLY A 116 11.08 2.44 23.37
CA GLY A 116 12.21 1.65 23.88
C GLY A 116 12.38 0.34 23.09
N GLU A 117 12.35 -0.80 23.79
CA GLU A 117 12.40 -2.14 23.18
C GLU A 117 11.05 -2.61 22.62
N ARG A 118 9.94 -1.93 22.97
CA ARG A 118 8.61 -2.32 22.52
C ARG A 118 8.37 -1.81 21.10
N ARG A 119 7.60 -2.58 20.34
CA ARG A 119 7.14 -2.24 19.00
C ARG A 119 5.63 -2.44 18.94
N ARG A 120 4.90 -1.43 18.50
CA ARG A 120 3.45 -1.48 18.32
C ARG A 120 3.06 -0.92 16.97
N TYR A 121 2.08 -1.55 16.35
CA TYR A 121 1.42 -1.07 15.14
C TYR A 121 0.28 -0.14 15.55
N GLU A 122 0.25 1.05 14.96
CA GLU A 122 -0.85 2.00 15.08
C GLU A 122 -1.40 2.34 13.70
N ARG A 123 -2.63 2.82 13.64
CA ARG A 123 -3.17 3.38 12.40
C ARG A 123 -2.43 4.69 12.09
N ALA A 124 -1.88 4.79 10.87
CA ALA A 124 -1.06 5.94 10.46
C ALA A 124 -1.86 7.02 9.69
N ALA A 125 -1.89 6.95 8.36
CA ALA A 125 -2.53 7.96 7.50
C ALA A 125 -4.02 7.66 7.28
N THR A 126 -4.91 8.60 7.57
CA THR A 126 -6.37 8.42 7.37
C THR A 126 -6.86 9.01 6.06
N THR A 127 -6.00 9.73 5.33
CA THR A 127 -6.28 10.31 4.02
C THR A 127 -5.36 9.74 2.93
N PRO A 128 -5.80 9.67 1.67
CA PRO A 128 -4.95 9.28 0.54
C PRO A 128 -3.65 10.10 0.44
N GLU A 129 -3.73 11.41 0.65
CA GLU A 129 -2.63 12.36 0.51
C GLU A 129 -1.46 12.06 1.45
N GLU A 130 -1.78 11.67 2.69
CA GLU A 130 -0.83 11.29 3.72
C GLU A 130 -0.30 9.85 3.53
N ALA A 131 -1.12 8.97 2.96
CA ALA A 131 -0.81 7.56 2.85
C ALA A 131 0.08 7.22 1.66
N VAL A 132 -0.09 7.92 0.53
CA VAL A 132 0.60 7.60 -0.72
C VAL A 132 2.03 8.13 -0.72
N VAL A 133 2.97 7.21 -0.78
CA VAL A 133 4.40 7.50 -0.93
C VAL A 133 4.93 6.79 -2.17
N VAL A 134 5.57 7.53 -3.06
CA VAL A 134 6.17 7.02 -4.31
C VAL A 134 7.67 7.29 -4.29
N GLU A 135 8.46 6.23 -4.43
CA GLU A 135 9.92 6.27 -4.32
C GLU A 135 10.56 5.49 -5.47
N THR A 136 11.78 5.88 -5.85
CA THR A 136 12.64 5.09 -6.72
C THR A 136 13.87 4.62 -5.97
N THR A 137 14.34 3.41 -6.25
CA THR A 137 15.62 2.90 -5.74
C THR A 137 16.48 2.38 -6.88
N ASP A 138 17.80 2.54 -6.74
CA ASP A 138 18.81 1.96 -7.63
C ASP A 138 18.94 0.44 -7.45
#